data_AF-A0A9D5ZHS3-F1
#
_entry.id   AF-A0A9D5ZHS3-F1
#
_cell.length_a   1.000
_cell.length_b   1.000
_cell.length_c   1.000
_cell.angle_alpha   90.00
_cell.angle_beta   90.00
_cell.angle_gamma   90.00
#
_symmetry.space_group_name_H-M   'P 1'
#
loop_
_entity.id
_entity.type
_entity.pdbx_description
1 polymer ?
#
loop_
_entity_poly.entity_id
_entity_poly.type
_entity_poly.pdbx_seq_one_letter_code
_entity_poly.pdbx_strand_id
1 'polypeptide(L)'
;MKSLKGMAILGVGLFSLTLGGNAGVAGPVQEGWISQGWPQWHPQRGFHPLASAGTQVYFGEEAWADSDGDGVPDGADQCPDTPKGTKVDAKGCPIVQPVAEPVKRSAPEPVTHKVDGDADHDGVSDSRDKCPNTPKGASVTSEGCWVIKNVNFKVDRWEIPASAHASLGEVVKVLKANP
;
A
#
# COMPACT_ATOMS: atom_id res chain seq x y z
N MET A 1 15.67 40.38 69.92
CA MET A 1 16.31 39.89 71.16
C MET A 1 16.04 38.40 71.28
N LYS A 2 17.10 37.59 71.49
CA LYS A 2 17.10 36.18 71.96
C LYS A 2 16.56 35.17 70.93
N SER A 3 17.35 34.33 70.26
CA SER A 3 18.31 33.31 70.71
C SER A 3 17.78 32.39 71.81
N LEU A 4 18.14 31.10 71.70
CA LEU A 4 17.91 29.95 72.61
C LEU A 4 16.59 29.19 72.36
N LYS A 5 16.50 27.85 72.31
CA LYS A 5 17.35 26.67 72.56
C LYS A 5 16.62 25.52 71.81
N GLY A 6 17.28 24.62 71.07
CA GLY A 6 17.95 23.45 71.62
C GLY A 6 16.96 22.33 71.97
N MET A 7 16.88 21.27 71.16
CA MET A 7 16.63 19.91 71.63
C MET A 7 17.14 18.89 70.61
N ALA A 8 18.25 18.24 70.97
CA ALA A 8 18.77 17.06 70.31
C ALA A 8 17.89 15.85 70.65
N ILE A 9 17.65 14.96 69.69
CA ILE A 9 17.32 13.56 69.97
C ILE A 9 18.27 12.69 69.15
N LEU A 10 19.00 11.85 69.90
CA LEU A 10 19.92 10.83 69.47
C LEU A 10 19.21 9.75 68.64
N GLY A 11 19.90 9.19 67.64
CA GLY A 11 19.40 8.01 66.95
C GLY A 11 20.28 7.54 65.80
N VAL A 12 21.35 6.81 66.15
CA VAL A 12 21.84 5.56 65.52
C VAL A 12 21.40 5.36 64.04
N GLY A 13 22.27 5.40 63.05
CA GLY A 13 23.32 4.40 62.84
C GLY A 13 23.72 4.33 61.36
N LEU A 14 24.86 3.71 61.13
CA LEU A 14 25.64 3.72 59.90
C LEU A 14 24.87 3.25 58.66
N PHE A 15 24.99 4.01 57.57
CA PHE A 15 24.72 3.54 56.22
C PHE A 15 25.92 2.71 55.75
N SER A 16 25.82 1.37 55.83
CA SER A 16 26.76 0.47 55.16
C SER A 16 26.15 -0.05 53.87
N LEU A 17 26.91 0.14 52.80
CA LEU A 17 26.80 -0.54 51.52
C LEU A 17 26.58 -2.04 51.72
N THR A 18 25.58 -2.62 51.04
CA THR A 18 25.67 -4.01 50.55
C THR A 18 25.14 -4.09 49.13
N LEU A 19 25.98 -4.63 48.25
CA LEU A 19 25.61 -5.14 46.92
C LEU A 19 24.99 -6.54 47.05
N GLY A 20 24.13 -6.88 46.10
CA GLY A 20 23.58 -8.22 45.86
C GLY A 20 22.05 -8.19 45.97
N GLY A 21 21.24 -8.66 45.02
CA GLY A 21 21.48 -9.60 43.94
C GLY A 21 20.34 -10.64 43.97
N ASN A 22 19.52 -10.63 42.91
CA ASN A 22 18.59 -11.66 42.42
C ASN A 22 17.51 -12.25 43.36
N ALA A 23 16.24 -12.09 42.94
CA ALA A 23 15.47 -13.15 42.25
C ALA A 23 13.97 -12.82 42.32
N GLY A 24 13.35 -12.58 41.17
CA GLY A 24 11.92 -12.36 41.02
C GLY A 24 11.42 -13.09 39.78
N VAL A 25 10.75 -14.21 40.04
CA VAL A 25 10.25 -15.27 39.16
C VAL A 25 9.36 -14.81 38.00
N ALA A 26 9.46 -15.58 36.91
CA ALA A 26 8.74 -15.43 35.66
C ALA A 26 7.27 -15.90 35.72
N GLY A 27 6.41 -15.15 35.03
CA GLY A 27 5.02 -15.48 34.66
C GLY A 27 4.58 -14.51 33.54
N PRO A 28 3.72 -14.92 32.61
CA PRO A 28 3.97 -14.78 31.18
C PRO A 28 3.40 -13.51 30.55
N VAL A 29 3.74 -13.36 29.27
CA VAL A 29 3.32 -12.33 28.32
C VAL A 29 3.99 -10.97 28.57
N GLN A 30 5.13 -10.77 27.92
CA GLN A 30 5.18 -9.92 26.75
C GLN A 30 6.59 -9.88 26.19
N GLU A 31 6.60 -9.88 24.86
CA GLU A 31 7.70 -9.73 23.94
C GLU A 31 8.88 -8.96 24.53
N GLY A 32 9.97 -9.72 24.69
CA GLY A 32 11.17 -9.22 25.31
C GLY A 32 12.42 -9.69 24.60
N TRP A 33 12.89 -8.83 23.69
CA TRP A 33 14.29 -8.45 23.53
C TRP A 33 15.26 -9.54 23.02
N ILE A 34 15.50 -9.52 21.71
CA ILE A 34 16.89 -9.63 21.25
C ILE A 34 17.40 -8.20 21.09
N SER A 35 18.29 -7.85 22.01
CA SER A 35 19.04 -6.62 22.08
C SER A 35 19.86 -6.37 20.81
N GLN A 36 20.07 -5.08 20.51
CA GLN A 36 20.85 -4.53 19.39
C GLN A 36 20.11 -4.57 18.05
N GLY A 37 19.65 -3.39 17.63
CA GLY A 37 18.76 -3.20 16.49
C GLY A 37 19.35 -3.70 15.18
N TRP A 38 18.71 -4.73 14.62
CA TRP A 38 18.90 -5.11 13.24
C TRP A 38 18.02 -4.24 12.36
N PRO A 39 18.52 -3.79 11.20
CA PRO A 39 17.72 -3.00 10.29
C PRO A 39 16.55 -3.86 9.77
N GLN A 40 15.29 -3.41 9.88
CA GLN A 40 14.12 -4.12 9.33
C GLN A 40 14.03 -3.92 7.80
N TRP A 41 14.05 -5.00 7.03
CA TRP A 41 13.89 -4.96 5.57
C TRP A 41 12.43 -4.67 5.19
N HIS A 42 12.20 -3.69 4.28
CA HIS A 42 10.88 -3.32 3.78
C HIS A 42 10.76 -3.53 2.26
N PRO A 43 9.83 -4.38 1.79
CA PRO A 43 9.72 -4.80 0.39
C PRO A 43 9.32 -3.71 -0.62
N GLN A 44 9.08 -2.47 -0.19
CA GLN A 44 8.63 -1.37 -1.07
C GLN A 44 9.53 -0.13 -1.04
N ARG A 45 10.49 -0.06 -0.12
CA ARG A 45 11.24 1.18 0.12
C ARG A 45 12.72 0.98 0.48
N GLY A 46 13.20 -0.27 0.56
CA GLY A 46 14.54 -0.55 1.04
C GLY A 46 14.78 0.00 2.46
N PHE A 47 16.04 0.19 2.84
CA PHE A 47 16.40 0.75 4.14
C PHE A 47 16.13 2.25 4.25
N HIS A 48 15.36 2.65 5.26
CA HIS A 48 15.19 4.07 5.63
C HIS A 48 16.16 4.45 6.75
N PRO A 49 16.87 5.58 6.67
CA PRO A 49 17.56 6.14 7.83
C PRO A 49 16.54 6.81 8.76
N LEU A 50 16.74 6.68 10.08
CA LEU A 50 16.16 7.64 11.02
C LEU A 50 16.86 8.98 10.82
N ALA A 51 16.07 10.05 10.77
CA ALA A 51 16.46 11.40 10.40
C ALA A 51 17.74 11.92 11.09
N SER A 52 18.64 12.53 10.30
CA SER A 52 19.32 13.76 10.70
C SER A 52 19.88 14.49 9.48
N ALA A 53 19.95 15.81 9.58
CA ALA A 53 20.25 16.75 8.53
C ALA A 53 21.69 16.66 7.97
N GLY A 54 21.82 16.85 6.65
CA GLY A 54 23.06 17.31 6.01
C GLY A 54 23.81 16.28 5.17
N THR A 55 23.97 16.62 3.88
CA THR A 55 24.88 16.02 2.88
C THR A 55 24.64 14.56 2.50
N GLN A 56 24.09 14.34 1.30
CA GLN A 56 24.05 13.03 0.68
C GLN A 56 25.47 12.60 0.28
N VAL A 57 26.06 11.76 1.10
CA VAL A 57 27.22 10.97 0.77
C VAL A 57 26.96 9.55 1.26
N TYR A 58 26.63 8.66 0.32
CA TYR A 58 26.56 7.23 0.56
C TYR A 58 27.99 6.69 0.61
N PHE A 59 28.57 6.61 1.81
CA PHE A 59 29.90 6.05 2.06
C PHE A 59 29.79 4.76 2.92
N GLY A 60 30.27 3.64 2.36
CA GLY A 60 30.71 2.42 3.06
C GLY A 60 29.61 1.41 3.41
N GLU A 61 29.44 0.33 2.65
CA GLU A 61 30.22 -0.92 2.75
C GLU A 61 29.70 -1.91 3.81
N GLU A 62 28.47 -2.36 3.62
CA GLU A 62 28.23 -3.81 3.52
C GLU A 62 27.44 -4.01 2.23
N ALA A 63 28.15 -3.96 1.10
CA ALA A 63 27.59 -4.35 -0.18
C ALA A 63 27.40 -5.87 -0.12
N TRP A 64 26.24 -6.29 0.35
CA TRP A 64 25.78 -7.64 0.12
C TRP A 64 25.80 -7.87 -1.40
N ALA A 65 26.40 -8.98 -1.82
CA ALA A 65 26.45 -9.32 -3.22
C ALA A 65 25.02 -9.51 -3.75
N ASP A 66 24.76 -8.92 -4.91
CA ASP A 66 23.52 -9.02 -5.69
C ASP A 66 23.97 -9.36 -7.12
N SER A 67 24.15 -10.66 -7.36
CA SER A 67 24.83 -11.16 -8.54
C SER A 67 24.03 -10.93 -9.82
N ASP A 68 22.70 -10.95 -9.75
CA ASP A 68 21.81 -10.76 -10.90
C ASP A 68 21.20 -9.34 -10.98
N GLY A 69 21.31 -8.56 -9.90
CA GLY A 69 20.90 -7.17 -9.83
C GLY A 69 19.39 -6.98 -9.78
N ASP A 70 18.63 -7.97 -9.32
CA ASP A 70 17.18 -7.93 -9.19
C ASP A 70 16.69 -7.14 -7.96
N GLY A 71 17.61 -6.79 -7.04
CA GLY A 71 17.37 -6.05 -5.82
C GLY A 71 17.23 -6.92 -4.56
N VAL A 72 17.49 -8.22 -4.64
CA VAL A 72 17.54 -9.18 -3.53
C VAL A 72 18.98 -9.69 -3.33
N PRO A 73 19.50 -9.71 -2.08
CA PRO A 73 20.85 -10.20 -1.84
C PRO A 73 21.04 -11.68 -2.14
N ASP A 74 22.21 -12.08 -2.63
CA ASP A 74 22.59 -13.49 -2.89
C ASP A 74 22.31 -14.43 -1.70
N GLY A 75 22.45 -13.93 -0.46
CA GLY A 75 22.17 -14.71 0.75
C GLY A 75 20.69 -14.92 1.07
N ALA A 76 19.81 -14.11 0.49
CA ALA A 76 18.35 -14.17 0.62
C ALA A 76 17.65 -14.59 -0.69
N ASP A 77 18.39 -14.63 -1.80
CA ASP A 77 17.91 -14.94 -3.12
C ASP A 77 17.79 -16.45 -3.35
N GLN A 78 16.59 -16.89 -3.67
CA GLN A 78 16.25 -18.27 -4.00
C GLN A 78 16.28 -18.54 -5.52
N CYS A 79 16.45 -17.50 -6.32
CA CYS A 79 16.40 -17.47 -7.77
C CYS A 79 17.56 -16.61 -8.37
N PRO A 80 18.83 -17.05 -8.27
CA PRO A 80 20.07 -16.27 -8.52
C PRO A 80 20.38 -15.88 -9.98
N ASP A 81 19.40 -16.04 -10.88
CA ASP A 81 19.53 -15.76 -12.32
C ASP A 81 18.33 -14.91 -12.80
N THR A 82 17.73 -14.12 -11.92
CA THR A 82 16.57 -13.30 -12.23
C THR A 82 17.00 -12.07 -13.04
N PRO A 83 16.47 -11.86 -14.26
CA PRO A 83 16.89 -10.74 -15.08
C PRO A 83 16.67 -9.41 -14.37
N LYS A 84 17.68 -8.55 -14.32
CA LYS A 84 17.59 -7.20 -13.76
C LYS A 84 16.35 -6.44 -14.24
N GLY A 85 15.59 -5.90 -13.28
CA GLY A 85 14.33 -5.19 -13.53
C GLY A 85 13.09 -6.09 -13.59
N THR A 86 13.26 -7.41 -13.47
CA THR A 86 12.15 -8.33 -13.21
C THR A 86 11.55 -7.99 -11.86
N LYS A 87 10.21 -8.02 -11.78
CA LYS A 87 9.54 -7.87 -10.50
C LYS A 87 9.65 -9.20 -9.75
N VAL A 88 10.29 -9.16 -8.60
CA VAL A 88 10.52 -10.32 -7.74
C VAL A 88 9.77 -10.22 -6.43
N ASP A 89 9.55 -11.36 -5.78
CA ASP A 89 9.05 -11.41 -4.41
C ASP A 89 10.19 -11.20 -3.39
N ALA A 90 9.90 -11.35 -2.10
CA ALA A 90 10.90 -11.16 -1.04
C ALA A 90 12.03 -12.21 -1.04
N LYS A 91 11.98 -13.19 -1.94
CA LYS A 91 12.94 -14.29 -2.07
C LYS A 91 13.74 -14.20 -3.37
N GLY A 92 13.64 -13.10 -4.12
CA GLY A 92 14.33 -12.94 -5.41
C GLY A 92 13.67 -13.73 -6.56
N CYS A 93 12.53 -14.37 -6.32
CA CYS A 93 11.89 -15.15 -7.36
C CYS A 93 10.90 -14.31 -8.17
N PRO A 94 10.87 -14.45 -9.52
CA PRO A 94 9.94 -13.72 -10.37
C PRO A 94 8.50 -13.90 -9.90
N ILE A 95 7.81 -12.80 -9.64
CA ILE A 95 6.36 -12.89 -9.48
C ILE A 95 5.78 -13.19 -10.86
N VAL A 96 5.34 -14.42 -11.05
CA VAL A 96 4.48 -14.79 -12.17
C VAL A 96 3.18 -14.01 -11.94
N GLN A 97 3.13 -12.77 -12.41
CA GLN A 97 1.85 -12.13 -12.62
C GLN A 97 1.07 -13.10 -13.50
N PRO A 98 -0.20 -13.40 -13.19
CA PRO A 98 -1.03 -14.20 -14.08
C PRO A 98 -1.12 -13.46 -15.41
N VAL A 99 -0.15 -13.74 -16.28
CA VAL A 99 -0.23 -13.53 -17.71
C VAL A 99 -1.44 -14.35 -18.09
N ALA A 100 -2.50 -13.66 -18.50
CA ALA A 100 -3.64 -14.28 -19.14
C ALA A 100 -3.09 -15.35 -20.09
N GLU A 101 -3.48 -16.60 -19.84
CA GLU A 101 -2.87 -17.77 -20.45
C GLU A 101 -2.78 -17.60 -21.98
N PRO A 102 -1.67 -18.03 -22.61
CA PRO A 102 -1.59 -18.04 -24.07
C PRO A 102 -2.59 -19.08 -24.57
N VAL A 103 -3.71 -18.60 -25.14
CA VAL A 103 -4.75 -19.46 -25.71
C VAL A 103 -4.13 -20.37 -26.77
N LYS A 104 -4.17 -21.68 -26.50
CA LYS A 104 -3.79 -22.74 -27.44
C LYS A 104 -4.60 -22.57 -28.73
N ARG A 105 -3.92 -22.28 -29.84
CA ARG A 105 -4.54 -22.30 -31.18
C ARG A 105 -4.75 -23.74 -31.62
N SER A 106 -5.85 -24.35 -31.20
CA SER A 106 -6.46 -25.48 -31.90
C SER A 106 -7.13 -24.96 -33.18
N ALA A 107 -6.98 -25.71 -34.28
CA ALA A 107 -7.53 -25.39 -35.60
C ALA A 107 -9.02 -25.01 -35.51
N PRO A 108 -9.52 -24.05 -36.32
CA PRO A 108 -10.87 -23.53 -36.16
C PRO A 108 -11.90 -24.59 -36.53
N GLU A 109 -12.58 -25.11 -35.52
CA GLU A 109 -13.93 -25.67 -35.68
C GLU A 109 -14.85 -24.57 -36.23
N PRO A 110 -15.93 -24.89 -36.98
CA PRO A 110 -16.86 -23.90 -37.50
C PRO A 110 -17.63 -23.28 -36.33
N VAL A 111 -17.03 -22.24 -35.76
CA VAL A 111 -17.61 -21.39 -34.74
C VAL A 111 -18.71 -20.57 -35.39
N THR A 112 -19.95 -20.96 -35.14
CA THR A 112 -21.11 -20.11 -35.34
C THR A 112 -21.02 -18.95 -34.35
N HIS A 113 -20.20 -17.95 -34.68
CA HIS A 113 -20.12 -16.69 -33.95
C HIS A 113 -21.45 -15.98 -34.11
N LYS A 114 -22.25 -16.03 -33.06
CA LYS A 114 -23.45 -15.21 -32.93
C LYS A 114 -23.08 -13.94 -32.16
N VAL A 115 -22.03 -13.20 -32.52
CA VAL A 115 -21.46 -12.27 -31.53
C VAL A 115 -20.82 -11.05 -32.17
N ASP A 116 -21.64 -10.02 -32.31
CA ASP A 116 -21.34 -8.72 -31.69
C ASP A 116 -22.71 -8.19 -31.26
N GLY A 117 -23.22 -8.70 -30.13
CA GLY A 117 -24.41 -8.16 -29.48
C GLY A 117 -24.13 -6.79 -28.89
N ASP A 118 -25.18 -6.13 -28.42
CA ASP A 118 -25.13 -4.91 -27.61
C ASP A 118 -26.18 -5.12 -26.52
N ALA A 119 -25.74 -5.67 -25.39
CA ALA A 119 -26.60 -6.23 -24.35
C ALA A 119 -27.43 -5.15 -23.64
N ASP A 120 -26.84 -3.99 -23.38
CA ASP A 120 -27.51 -2.86 -22.76
C ASP A 120 -28.08 -1.85 -23.77
N HIS A 121 -27.80 -2.06 -25.06
CA HIS A 121 -28.29 -1.28 -26.19
C HIS A 121 -27.86 0.19 -26.11
N ASP A 122 -26.67 0.45 -25.58
CA ASP A 122 -26.10 1.78 -25.46
C ASP A 122 -25.38 2.28 -26.73
N GLY A 123 -25.26 1.41 -27.74
CA GLY A 123 -24.61 1.66 -29.01
C GLY A 123 -23.16 1.18 -29.09
N VAL A 124 -22.64 0.52 -28.05
CA VAL A 124 -21.33 -0.12 -28.01
C VAL A 124 -21.51 -1.64 -27.96
N SER A 125 -20.87 -2.34 -28.90
CA SER A 125 -20.94 -3.81 -28.96
C SER A 125 -20.34 -4.45 -27.71
N ASP A 126 -20.91 -5.55 -27.21
CA ASP A 126 -20.46 -6.31 -26.04
C ASP A 126 -18.95 -6.58 -26.02
N SER A 127 -18.36 -6.83 -27.19
CA SER A 127 -16.92 -7.10 -27.36
C SER A 127 -16.02 -5.87 -27.14
N ARG A 128 -16.58 -4.66 -27.19
CA ARG A 128 -15.91 -3.36 -27.00
C ARG A 128 -16.45 -2.58 -25.80
N ASP A 129 -17.50 -3.08 -25.16
CA ASP A 129 -18.13 -2.44 -24.03
C ASP A 129 -17.45 -2.83 -22.72
N LYS A 130 -16.89 -1.83 -22.04
CA LYS A 130 -16.26 -1.98 -20.71
C LYS A 130 -17.26 -1.83 -19.57
N CYS A 131 -18.46 -1.36 -19.85
CA CYS A 131 -19.50 -1.02 -18.89
C CYS A 131 -20.83 -1.69 -19.29
N PRO A 132 -20.95 -3.03 -19.16
CA PRO A 132 -21.99 -3.88 -19.78
C PRO A 132 -23.44 -3.74 -19.22
N ASN A 133 -23.78 -2.60 -18.63
CA ASN A 133 -25.11 -2.27 -18.08
C ASN A 133 -25.32 -0.76 -18.01
N THR A 134 -24.94 -0.03 -19.05
CA THR A 134 -25.16 1.41 -19.12
C THR A 134 -26.66 1.72 -19.14
N PRO A 135 -27.13 2.64 -18.27
CA PRO A 135 -28.54 3.04 -18.27
C PRO A 135 -29.00 3.56 -19.62
N LYS A 136 -30.19 3.13 -20.05
CA LYS A 136 -30.74 3.55 -21.34
C LYS A 136 -30.88 5.07 -21.41
N GLY A 137 -30.33 5.67 -22.46
CA GLY A 137 -30.32 7.13 -22.68
C GLY A 137 -29.16 7.87 -22.03
N ALA A 138 -28.27 7.16 -21.32
CA ALA A 138 -26.99 7.70 -20.90
C ALA A 138 -26.11 8.04 -22.11
N SER A 139 -25.26 9.06 -21.96
CA SER A 139 -24.25 9.39 -22.97
C SER A 139 -22.97 8.61 -22.69
N VAL A 140 -22.64 7.66 -23.56
CA VAL A 140 -21.49 6.76 -23.38
C VAL A 140 -20.26 7.18 -24.18
N THR A 141 -19.09 6.75 -23.75
CA THR A 141 -17.85 6.85 -24.53
C THR A 141 -17.78 5.75 -25.59
N SER A 142 -16.73 5.77 -26.41
CA SER A 142 -16.44 4.67 -27.34
C SER A 142 -16.14 3.33 -26.65
N GLU A 143 -15.99 3.34 -25.33
CA GLU A 143 -15.74 2.16 -24.51
C GLU A 143 -17.01 1.72 -23.74
N GLY A 144 -18.17 2.31 -24.04
CA GLY A 144 -19.47 1.97 -23.43
C GLY A 144 -19.72 2.61 -22.06
N CYS A 145 -18.77 3.34 -21.48
CA CYS A 145 -18.96 3.88 -20.13
C CYS A 145 -19.68 5.25 -20.11
N TRP A 146 -20.68 5.40 -19.23
CA TRP A 146 -21.41 6.66 -19.04
C TRP A 146 -20.51 7.78 -18.47
N VAL A 147 -20.52 8.95 -19.12
CA VAL A 147 -19.80 10.14 -18.65
C VAL A 147 -20.74 11.31 -18.41
N ILE A 148 -20.60 11.95 -17.25
CA ILE A 148 -21.29 13.18 -16.89
C ILE A 148 -20.34 14.36 -17.15
N LYS A 149 -20.73 15.27 -18.05
CA LYS A 149 -19.92 16.45 -18.41
C LYS A 149 -20.36 17.69 -17.63
N ASN A 150 -19.44 18.63 -17.45
CA ASN A 150 -19.66 19.96 -16.86
C ASN A 150 -20.09 19.95 -15.39
N VAL A 151 -19.56 19.02 -14.59
CA VAL A 151 -19.72 19.00 -13.14
C VAL A 151 -18.35 19.16 -12.49
N ASN A 152 -18.02 20.40 -12.13
CA ASN A 152 -16.74 20.75 -11.54
C ASN A 152 -16.97 21.43 -10.20
N PHE A 153 -16.14 21.12 -9.20
CA PHE A 153 -16.20 21.74 -7.89
C PHE A 153 -15.10 22.78 -7.73
N LYS A 154 -15.39 23.80 -6.93
CA LYS A 154 -14.36 24.71 -6.46
C LYS A 154 -13.50 23.99 -5.41
N VAL A 155 -12.20 24.23 -5.42
CA VAL A 155 -11.27 23.67 -4.41
C VAL A 155 -11.78 24.01 -3.01
N ASP A 156 -11.73 23.03 -2.11
CA ASP A 156 -12.21 23.06 -0.72
C ASP A 156 -13.70 23.42 -0.55
N ARG A 157 -14.53 23.17 -1.57
CA ARG A 157 -15.99 23.38 -1.50
C ARG A 157 -16.75 22.20 -2.08
N TRP A 158 -17.86 21.86 -1.45
CA TRP A 158 -18.78 20.79 -1.88
C TRP A 158 -20.05 21.34 -2.56
N GLU A 159 -20.21 22.67 -2.66
CA GLU A 159 -21.39 23.21 -3.32
C GLU A 159 -21.38 22.90 -4.81
N ILE A 160 -22.51 22.40 -5.30
CA ILE A 160 -22.74 22.18 -6.73
C ILE A 160 -22.95 23.56 -7.38
N PRO A 161 -22.14 23.94 -8.38
CA PRO A 161 -22.34 25.22 -9.04
C PRO A 161 -23.63 25.19 -9.89
N ALA A 162 -24.31 26.34 -9.99
CA ALA A 162 -25.52 26.45 -10.79
C ALA A 162 -25.32 26.05 -12.26
N SER A 163 -24.10 26.21 -12.80
CA SER A 163 -23.73 25.77 -14.14
C SER A 163 -23.85 24.25 -14.34
N ALA A 164 -23.71 23.45 -13.28
CA ALA A 164 -23.82 21.99 -13.33
C ALA A 164 -25.28 21.49 -13.24
N HIS A 165 -26.23 22.33 -12.82
CA HIS A 165 -27.61 21.92 -12.61
C HIS A 165 -28.29 21.40 -13.88
N ALA A 166 -27.96 21.99 -15.05
CA ALA A 166 -28.48 21.51 -16.33
C ALA A 166 -27.98 20.08 -16.64
N SER A 167 -26.67 19.84 -16.54
CA SER A 167 -26.09 18.50 -16.73
C SER A 167 -26.66 17.47 -15.75
N LEU A 168 -26.77 17.83 -14.47
CA LEU A 168 -27.32 16.95 -13.45
C LEU A 168 -28.82 16.70 -13.66
N GLY A 169 -29.55 17.65 -14.23
CA GLY A 169 -30.94 17.48 -14.64
C GLY A 169 -31.12 16.35 -15.67
N GLU A 170 -30.22 16.26 -16.66
CA GLU A 170 -30.24 15.17 -17.63
C GLU A 170 -29.92 13.81 -16.97
N VAL A 171 -28.95 13.78 -16.06
CA VAL A 171 -28.64 12.56 -15.28
C VAL A 171 -29.86 12.09 -14.49
N VAL A 172 -30.58 13.00 -13.83
CA VAL A 172 -31.81 12.67 -13.10
C VAL A 172 -32.88 12.10 -14.01
N LYS A 173 -33.02 12.58 -15.25
CA LYS A 173 -33.98 12.00 -16.22
C LYS A 173 -33.61 10.57 -16.56
N VAL A 174 -32.34 10.30 -16.84
CA VAL A 174 -31.85 8.93 -17.13
C VAL A 174 -32.10 8.03 -15.92
N LEU A 175 -31.73 8.45 -14.71
CA LEU A 175 -31.94 7.63 -13.51
C LEU A 175 -33.42 7.36 -13.23
N LYS A 176 -34.31 8.34 -13.42
CA LYS A 176 -35.76 8.14 -13.23
C LYS A 176 -36.38 7.22 -14.27
N ALA A 177 -35.82 7.16 -15.47
CA ALA A 177 -36.28 6.27 -16.54
C ALA A 177 -35.78 4.83 -16.38
N ASN A 178 -34.81 4.60 -15.49
CA ASN A 178 -34.17 3.30 -15.24
C ASN A 178 -34.17 3.00 -13.71
N PRO A 179 -35.33 2.65 -13.12
CA PRO A 179 -35.49 2.45 -11.67
C PRO A 179 -34.82 1.17 -11.13
#